data_AF-A0A958FK50-F1
#
_entry.id   AF-A0A958FK50-F1
#
_cell.length_a   1.000
_cell.length_b   1.000
_cell.length_c   1.000
_cell.angle_alpha   90.00
_cell.angle_beta   90.00
_cell.angle_gamma   90.00
#
_symmetry.space_group_name_H-M   'P 1'
#
loop_
_entity.id
_entity.type
_entity.pdbx_description
1 polymer ?
#
loop_
_entity_poly.entity_id
_entity_poly.type
_entity_poly.pdbx_seq_one_letter_code
_entity_poly.pdbx_strand_id
1 'polypeptide(L)' 'VTAACAVAKTADSVPAQVGALCGALAKRDILPESWRKQITHLKGICLPSLAGMDYLDLSRRLAVLAAEIE' A
#
# COMPACT_ATOMS: atom_id res chain seq x y z
N VAL A 1 -3.28 5.68 11.08
CA VAL A 1 -2.12 4.77 10.91
C VAL A 1 -1.17 4.84 12.11
N THR A 2 -0.65 6.00 12.50
CA THR A 2 0.33 6.12 13.59
C THR A 2 -0.13 5.52 14.92
N ALA A 3 -1.38 5.72 15.33
CA ALA A 3 -1.92 5.10 16.55
C ALA A 3 -1.93 3.56 16.49
N ALA A 4 -2.12 2.96 15.32
CA ALA A 4 -2.07 1.51 15.14
C ALA A 4 -0.66 0.94 15.36
N CYS A 5 0.40 1.74 15.16
CA CYS A 5 1.78 1.34 15.43
C CYS A 5 2.06 1.18 16.93
N ALA A 6 1.23 1.77 17.81
CA ALA A 6 1.42 1.68 19.26
C ALA A 6 1.08 0.30 19.84
N VAL A 7 0.42 -0.58 19.06
CA VAL A 7 0.10 -1.94 19.49
C VAL A 7 1.28 -2.86 19.18
N ALA A 8 2.20 -2.97 20.14
CA ALA A 8 3.50 -3.65 19.95
C ALA A 8 3.40 -5.06 19.34
N LYS A 9 2.47 -5.89 19.81
CA LYS A 9 2.30 -7.28 19.32
C LYS A 9 1.93 -7.36 17.83
N THR A 10 1.39 -6.30 17.26
CA THR A 10 0.85 -6.27 15.89
C THR A 10 1.29 -5.02 15.13
N ALA A 11 2.47 -4.49 15.47
CA ALA A 11 2.97 -3.23 14.93
C ALA A 11 3.24 -3.28 13.41
N ASP A 12 3.36 -4.47 12.82
CA ASP A 12 3.47 -4.63 11.36
C ASP A 12 2.08 -4.79 10.72
N SER A 13 1.28 -5.74 11.21
CA SER A 13 0.04 -6.15 10.54
C SER A 13 -1.10 -5.14 10.68
N VAL A 14 -1.32 -4.57 11.88
CA VAL A 14 -2.46 -3.66 12.11
C VAL A 14 -2.27 -2.33 11.39
N PRO A 15 -1.08 -1.70 11.38
CA PRO A 15 -0.83 -0.51 10.56
C PRO A 15 -1.00 -0.74 9.06
N ALA A 16 -0.65 -1.92 8.53
CA ALA A 16 -0.86 -2.25 7.13
C ALA A 16 -2.36 -2.22 6.76
N GLN A 17 -3.20 -2.85 7.59
CA GLN A 17 -4.66 -2.85 7.38
C GLN A 17 -5.28 -1.47 7.56
N VAL A 18 -4.92 -0.76 8.63
CA VAL A 18 -5.41 0.62 8.89
C VAL A 18 -4.95 1.56 7.78
N GLY A 19 -3.72 1.41 7.27
CA GLY A 19 -3.20 2.17 6.14
C GLY A 19 -4.01 1.95 4.86
N ALA A 20 -4.30 0.70 4.52
CA ALA A 20 -5.11 0.36 3.34
C ALA A 20 -6.52 0.97 3.42
N LEU A 21 -7.21 0.82 4.56
CA LEU A 21 -8.56 1.37 4.76
C LEU A 21 -8.57 2.89 4.76
N CYS A 22 -7.65 3.53 5.49
CA CYS A 22 -7.54 4.99 5.49
C CYS A 22 -7.20 5.53 4.10
N GLY A 23 -6.35 4.84 3.33
CA GLY A 23 -6.01 5.19 1.95
C GLY A 23 -7.20 5.08 1.01
N ALA A 24 -7.98 3.99 1.10
CA ALA A 24 -9.17 3.78 0.27
C ALA A 24 -10.27 4.83 0.53
N LEU A 25 -10.43 5.28 1.78
CA LEU A 25 -11.41 6.30 2.16
C LEU A 25 -10.92 7.74 1.95
N ALA A 26 -9.64 7.94 1.64
CA ALA A 26 -9.08 9.26 1.47
C ALA A 26 -9.59 9.91 0.17
N LYS A 27 -10.13 11.13 0.29
CA LYS A 27 -10.61 11.93 -0.86
C LYS A 27 -9.52 12.80 -1.51
N ARG A 28 -8.28 12.70 -1.03
CA ARG A 28 -7.11 13.47 -1.48
C ARG A 28 -5.86 12.63 -1.34
N ASP A 29 -4.78 13.03 -2.00
CA ASP A 29 -3.47 12.43 -1.75
C ASP A 29 -3.05 12.71 -0.29
N ILE A 30 -2.84 11.64 0.47
CA ILE A 30 -2.45 11.68 1.88
C ILE A 30 -1.06 11.09 2.10
N LEU A 31 -0.39 10.59 1.06
CA LEU A 31 0.91 9.94 1.18
C LEU A 31 2.04 10.98 1.11
N PRO A 32 2.86 11.14 2.16
CA PRO A 32 4.01 12.03 2.09
C PRO A 32 4.98 11.62 0.98
N GLU A 33 5.53 12.59 0.26
CA GLU A 33 6.46 12.37 -0.86
C GLU A 33 7.71 11.56 -0.44
N SER A 34 8.20 11.78 0.78
CA SER A 34 9.33 11.02 1.33
C SER A 34 9.00 9.53 1.47
N TRP A 35 7.77 9.18 1.83
CA TRP A 35 7.33 7.79 1.93
C TRP A 35 7.10 7.20 0.56
N ARG A 36 6.47 7.96 -0.35
CA ARG A 36 6.27 7.57 -1.74
C ARG A 36 7.58 7.08 -2.35
N LYS A 37 8.64 7.89 -2.29
CA LYS A 37 9.97 7.52 -2.83
C LYS A 37 10.55 6.23 -2.26
N GLN A 38 10.25 5.90 -1.00
CA GLN A 38 10.75 4.68 -0.36
C GLN A 38 9.96 3.43 -0.75
N ILE A 39 8.67 3.57 -1.08
CA ILE A 39 7.77 2.45 -1.35
C ILE A 39 7.44 2.26 -2.84
N THR A 40 7.86 3.18 -3.72
CA THR A 40 7.53 3.14 -5.15
C THR A 40 7.91 1.81 -5.79
N HIS A 41 9.14 1.34 -5.61
CA HIS A 41 9.61 0.13 -6.30
C HIS A 41 9.58 -1.08 -5.37
N LEU A 42 8.84 -2.12 -5.79
CA LEU A 42 8.72 -3.36 -5.04
C LEU A 42 10.04 -4.12 -5.00
N LYS A 43 10.42 -4.61 -3.82
CA LYS A 43 11.63 -5.43 -3.64
C LYS A 43 11.51 -6.86 -4.16
N GLY A 44 10.28 -7.35 -4.37
CA GLY A 44 10.02 -8.72 -4.83
C GLY A 44 10.38 -9.84 -3.84
N ILE A 45 10.40 -9.56 -2.52
CA ILE A 45 10.84 -10.52 -1.49
C ILE A 45 9.98 -11.80 -1.49
N CYS A 46 8.66 -11.66 -1.41
CA CYS A 46 7.74 -12.81 -1.39
C CYS A 46 7.30 -13.26 -2.78
N LEU A 47 7.36 -12.35 -3.76
CA LEU A 47 6.96 -12.56 -5.15
C LEU A 47 8.05 -12.00 -6.07
N PRO A 48 9.05 -12.81 -6.47
CA PRO A 48 10.19 -12.34 -7.26
C PRO A 48 9.80 -11.69 -8.60
N SER A 49 8.70 -12.11 -9.20
CA SER A 49 8.17 -11.55 -10.45
C SER A 49 7.73 -10.09 -10.34
N LEU A 50 7.55 -9.57 -9.12
CA LEU A 50 7.15 -8.17 -8.88
C LEU A 50 8.35 -7.25 -8.60
N ALA A 51 9.59 -7.77 -8.58
CA ALA A 51 10.77 -6.96 -8.30
C ALA A 51 10.92 -5.80 -9.31
N GLY A 52 11.14 -4.60 -8.81
CA GLY A 52 11.32 -3.38 -9.62
C GLY A 52 10.03 -2.81 -10.20
N MET A 53 8.86 -3.42 -9.97
CA MET A 53 7.59 -2.84 -10.40
C MET A 53 7.20 -1.64 -9.53
N ASP A 54 6.54 -0.65 -10.15
CA ASP A 54 5.91 0.46 -9.43
C ASP A 54 4.67 -0.05 -8.67
N TYR A 55 4.70 0.08 -7.34
CA TYR A 55 3.63 -0.35 -6.43
C TYR A 55 2.29 0.34 -6.71
N LEU A 56 2.31 1.64 -7.03
CA LEU A 56 1.10 2.42 -7.28
C LEU A 56 0.53 2.13 -8.66
N ASP A 57 1.39 1.91 -9.65
CA ASP A 57 0.94 1.44 -10.96
C ASP A 57 0.30 0.05 -10.87
N LEU A 58 0.94 -0.89 -10.17
CA LEU A 58 0.39 -2.22 -9.93
C LEU A 58 -0.99 -2.14 -9.24
N SER A 59 -1.10 -1.32 -8.20
CA SER A 59 -2.35 -1.12 -7.47
C SER A 59 -3.46 -0.55 -8.37
N ARG A 60 -3.13 0.39 -9.26
CA ARG A 60 -4.07 0.94 -10.25
C ARG A 60 -4.55 -0.11 -11.25
N ARG A 61 -3.64 -0.93 -11.77
CA ARG A 61 -3.96 -2.02 -12.70
C ARG A 61 -4.91 -3.05 -12.07
N LEU A 62 -4.68 -3.39 -10.79
CA LEU A 62 -5.58 -4.26 -10.04
C LEU A 62 -6.97 -3.64 -9.84
N ALA A 63 -7.05 -2.34 -9.57
CA ALA A 63 -8.34 -1.66 -9.43
C ALA A 63 -9.14 -1.64 -10.75
N VAL A 64 -8.47 -1.40 -11.88
CA VAL A 64 -9.10 -1.48 -13.21
C VAL A 64 -9.60 -2.89 -13.48
N LEU A 65 -8.76 -3.90 -13.28
CA LEU A 65 -9.14 -5.30 -13.49
C LEU A 65 -10.33 -5.71 -12.59
N ALA A 66 -10.37 -5.26 -11.34
CA ALA A 66 -11.47 -5.55 -10.44
C ALA A 66 -12.79 -4.94 -10.92
N ALA A 67 -12.76 -3.74 -11.49
CA ALA A 67 -13.94 -3.07 -12.03
C ALA A 67 -14.48 -3.71 -13.33
N GLU A 68 -13.65 -4.46 -14.06
CA GLU A 68 -14.06 -5.21 -15.25
C GLU A 68 -14.77 -6.53 -14.91
N ILE A 69 -14.69 -6.98 -13.65
CA ILE A 69 -15.28 -8.24 -13.17
C ILE A 69 -16.68 -8.03 -12.57
N GLU A 70 -17.05 -6.79 -12.25
CA GLU A 70 -18.41 -6.38 -11.83
C GLU A 70 -19.33 -6.13 -13.03
#